data_AF-A0A7S8FC01-F1
#
_entry.id   AF-A0A7S8FC01-F1
#
_cell.length_a   1.000
_cell.length_b   1.000
_cell.length_c   1.000
_cell.angle_alpha   90.00
_cell.angle_beta   90.00
_cell.angle_gamma   90.00
#
_symmetry.space_group_name_H-M   'P 1'
#
loop_
_entity.id
_entity.type
_entity.pdbx_description
1 polymer ?
#
loop_
_entity_poly.entity_id
_entity_poly.type
_entity_poly.pdbx_seq_one_letter_code
_entity_poly.pdbx_strand_id
1 'polypeptide(L)'
;MLGQQIVRSGTSVAANYRAVCRARSRAEFIAKFGTVVEKADETMFWLELIIESGLAQGNKTTVLPQEAKLLAIFSASRRTAKSGRRSTDRQIIRLTNDER
;
A
#
# COMPACT_ATOMS: atom_id res chain seq x y z
N MET A 1 -16.94 17.08 -9.00
CA MET A 1 -17.19 15.93 -8.09
C MET A 1 -16.11 14.84 -8.22
N LEU A 2 -15.89 14.19 -9.37
CA LEU A 2 -14.89 13.09 -9.49
C LEU A 2 -13.41 13.53 -9.40
N GLY A 3 -13.02 14.59 -10.11
CA GLY A 3 -11.63 15.08 -10.07
C GLY A 3 -11.18 15.51 -8.66
N GLN A 4 -12.10 16.02 -7.84
CA GLN A 4 -11.80 16.34 -6.43
C GLN A 4 -11.54 15.08 -5.60
N GLN A 5 -12.21 13.95 -5.90
CA GLN A 5 -11.95 12.69 -5.22
C GLN A 5 -10.55 12.16 -5.54
N ILE A 6 -10.12 12.22 -6.81
CA ILE A 6 -8.76 11.82 -7.23
C ILE A 6 -7.69 12.65 -6.53
N VAL A 7 -7.84 13.98 -6.50
CA VAL A 7 -6.88 14.87 -5.82
C VAL A 7 -6.82 14.55 -4.33
N ARG A 8 -7.97 14.34 -3.68
CA ARG A 8 -8.05 14.02 -2.26
C ARG A 8 -7.44 12.65 -1.94
N SER A 9 -7.78 11.62 -2.71
CA SER A 9 -7.28 10.26 -2.49
C SER A 9 -5.77 10.20 -2.75
N GLY A 10 -5.29 10.77 -3.86
CA GLY A 10 -3.86 10.77 -4.22
C GLY A 10 -3.00 11.55 -3.24
N THR A 11 -3.43 12.74 -2.80
CA THR A 11 -2.71 13.49 -1.75
C THR A 11 -2.74 12.78 -0.40
N SER A 12 -3.84 12.08 -0.07
CA SER A 12 -3.95 11.26 1.13
C SER A 12 -2.95 10.09 1.13
N VAL A 13 -2.67 9.46 -0.02
CA VAL A 13 -1.63 8.42 -0.13
C VAL A 13 -0.27 8.97 0.32
N ALA A 14 0.15 10.11 -0.25
CA ALA A 14 1.42 10.73 0.08
C ALA A 14 1.51 11.15 1.56
N ALA A 15 0.46 11.76 2.09
CA ALA A 15 0.39 12.18 3.49
C ALA A 15 0.51 10.98 4.46
N ASN A 16 -0.24 9.91 4.20
CA ASN A 16 -0.19 8.70 5.04
C ASN A 16 1.15 7.98 4.91
N TYR A 17 1.76 7.94 3.72
CA TYR A 17 3.10 7.39 3.55
C TYR A 17 4.14 8.16 4.37
N ARG A 18 4.08 9.50 4.40
CA ARG A 18 4.95 10.29 5.30
C ARG A 18 4.72 9.96 6.78
N ALA A 19 3.49 9.64 7.18
CA ALA A 19 3.17 9.23 8.54
C ALA A 19 3.71 7.83 8.89
N VAL A 20 3.73 6.91 7.92
CA VAL A 20 4.37 5.59 8.03
C VAL A 20 5.87 5.73 8.31
N CYS A 21 6.55 6.63 7.59
CA CYS A 21 7.99 6.88 7.79
C CYS A 21 8.34 7.37 9.20
N ARG A 22 7.35 7.84 9.98
CA ARG A 22 7.49 8.25 11.38
C ARG A 22 6.94 7.24 12.38
N ALA A 23 6.65 6.01 11.96
CA ALA A 23 6.18 4.97 12.88
C ALA A 23 7.26 4.65 13.92
N ARG A 24 6.84 4.50 15.18
CA ARG A 24 7.73 4.26 16.33
C ARG A 24 7.87 2.78 16.67
N SER A 25 7.09 1.93 16.01
CA SER A 25 7.19 0.48 16.14
C SER A 25 6.83 -0.22 14.84
N ARG A 26 7.22 -1.49 14.71
CA ARG A 26 6.83 -2.33 13.58
C ARG A 26 5.31 -2.52 13.49
N ALA A 27 4.63 -2.65 14.62
CA ALA A 27 3.17 -2.79 14.65
C ALA A 27 2.49 -1.51 14.14
N GLU A 28 2.95 -0.34 14.59
CA GLU A 28 2.47 0.96 14.10
C GLU A 28 2.77 1.14 12.60
N PHE A 29 3.96 0.75 12.15
CA PHE A 29 4.33 0.79 10.74
C PHE A 29 3.36 -0.03 9.90
N ILE A 30 3.08 -1.28 10.29
CA ILE A 30 2.15 -2.17 9.58
C ILE A 30 0.73 -1.59 9.54
N ALA A 31 0.26 -1.05 10.67
CA ALA A 31 -1.07 -0.46 10.78
C ALA A 31 -1.22 0.75 9.85
N LYS A 32 -0.28 1.71 9.92
CA LYS A 32 -0.27 2.91 9.06
C LYS A 32 -0.10 2.55 7.58
N PHE A 33 0.71 1.54 7.25
CA PHE A 33 0.84 1.06 5.88
C PHE A 33 -0.47 0.47 5.34
N GLY A 34 -1.33 -0.07 6.22
CA GLY A 34 -2.67 -0.49 5.84
C GLY A 34 -3.49 0.65 5.25
N THR A 35 -3.49 1.80 5.91
CA THR A 35 -4.17 3.02 5.43
C THR A 35 -3.59 3.51 4.10
N VAL A 36 -2.27 3.44 3.91
CA VAL A 36 -1.63 3.80 2.63
C VAL A 36 -2.16 2.91 1.49
N VAL A 37 -2.27 1.60 1.72
CA VAL A 37 -2.79 0.66 0.72
C VAL A 37 -4.25 0.96 0.40
N GLU A 38 -5.10 1.18 1.40
CA GLU A 38 -6.51 1.56 1.19
C GLU A 38 -6.65 2.84 0.37
N LYS A 39 -5.81 3.85 0.62
CA LYS A 39 -5.86 5.12 -0.13
C LYS A 39 -5.32 5.02 -1.55
N ALA A 40 -4.33 4.16 -1.77
CA ALA A 40 -3.81 3.89 -3.11
C ALA A 40 -4.86 3.14 -3.95
N ASP A 41 -5.55 2.17 -3.35
CA ASP A 41 -6.65 1.44 -3.98
C ASP A 41 -7.84 2.35 -4.31
N GLU A 42 -8.25 3.22 -3.36
CA GLU A 42 -9.29 4.24 -3.60
C GLU A 42 -8.90 5.18 -4.77
N THR A 43 -7.62 5.55 -4.88
CA THR A 43 -7.13 6.38 -5.99
C THR A 43 -7.20 5.65 -7.33
N MET A 44 -6.81 4.37 -7.35
CA MET A 44 -6.91 3.52 -8.53
C MET A 44 -8.36 3.41 -9.02
N PHE A 45 -9.30 3.14 -8.11
CA PHE A 45 -10.73 3.07 -8.41
C PHE A 45 -11.25 4.36 -9.06
N TRP A 46 -10.92 5.53 -8.50
CA TRP A 46 -11.37 6.80 -9.09
C TRP A 46 -10.75 7.09 -10.46
N LEU A 47 -9.51 6.63 -10.69
CA LEU A 47 -8.84 6.75 -11.99
C LEU A 47 -9.46 5.83 -13.03
N GLU A 48 -9.83 4.60 -12.67
CA GLU A 48 -10.59 3.69 -13.54
C GLU A 48 -11.94 4.31 -13.90
N LEU A 49 -12.69 4.80 -12.90
CA LEU A 49 -14.02 5.37 -13.11
C LEU A 49 -14.01 6.63 -13.99
N ILE A 50 -13.04 7.53 -13.83
CA ILE A 50 -12.96 8.73 -14.68
C ILE A 50 -12.56 8.39 -16.13
N ILE A 51 -11.83 7.30 -16.31
CA ILE A 51 -11.41 6.77 -17.61
C ILE A 51 -12.57 6.08 -18.34
N GLU A 52 -13.34 5.26 -17.61
CA GLU A 52 -14.51 4.54 -18.13
C GLU A 52 -15.67 5.49 -18.45
N SER A 53 -15.86 6.54 -17.66
CA SER A 53 -16.86 7.58 -17.92
C SER A 53 -16.52 8.50 -19.10
N GLY A 54 -15.37 8.32 -19.75
CA GLY A 54 -14.93 9.15 -20.88
C GLY A 54 -14.54 10.58 -20.50
N LEU A 55 -14.51 10.90 -19.21
CA LEU A 55 -14.18 12.23 -18.68
C LEU A 55 -12.67 12.54 -18.71
N ALA A 56 -11.83 11.50 -18.78
CA ALA A 56 -10.39 11.63 -18.99
C ALA A 56 -9.94 10.85 -20.23
N GLN A 57 -9.43 11.58 -21.22
CA GLN A 57 -8.83 11.03 -22.44
C GLN A 57 -7.29 11.05 -22.41
N GLY A 58 -6.68 11.59 -21.34
CA GLY A 58 -5.21 11.63 -21.17
C GLY A 58 -4.58 10.23 -21.09
N ASN A 59 -3.27 10.16 -21.32
CA ASN A 59 -2.43 8.95 -21.47
C ASN A 59 -2.70 7.83 -20.44
N LYS A 60 -3.79 7.08 -20.63
CA LYS A 60 -4.17 5.87 -19.87
C LYS A 60 -3.04 4.85 -19.81
N THR A 61 -2.20 4.87 -20.84
CA THR A 61 -1.01 4.05 -21.04
C THR A 61 0.08 4.25 -19.98
N THR A 62 0.03 5.32 -19.19
CA THR A 62 1.08 5.63 -18.20
C THR A 62 0.55 5.75 -16.78
N VAL A 63 -0.60 6.40 -16.56
CA VAL A 63 -1.12 6.68 -15.22
C VAL A 63 -1.57 5.41 -14.49
N LEU A 64 -2.43 4.59 -15.11
CA LEU A 64 -2.96 3.38 -14.48
C LEU A 64 -1.85 2.36 -14.15
N PRO A 65 -0.89 2.04 -15.06
CA PRO A 65 0.21 1.14 -14.73
C PRO A 65 1.09 1.66 -13.59
N GLN A 66 1.30 2.97 -13.51
CA GLN A 66 2.14 3.57 -12.48
C GLN A 66 1.47 3.51 -11.10
N GLU A 67 0.18 3.81 -11.01
CA GLU A 67 -0.57 3.69 -9.76
C GLU A 67 -0.71 2.24 -9.32
N ALA A 68 -0.97 1.31 -10.25
CA ALA A 68 -0.98 -0.13 -9.96
C ALA A 68 0.38 -0.62 -9.40
N LYS A 69 1.49 -0.11 -9.94
CA LYS A 69 2.84 -0.40 -9.43
C LYS A 69 3.03 0.12 -8.00
N LEU A 70 2.56 1.32 -7.69
CA LEU A 70 2.63 1.88 -6.33
C LEU A 70 1.81 1.03 -5.35
N LEU A 71 0.57 0.67 -5.70
CA LEU A 71 -0.27 -0.20 -4.89
C LEU A 71 0.39 -1.57 -4.63
N ALA A 72 1.02 -2.16 -5.65
CA ALA A 72 1.77 -3.40 -5.52
C ALA A 72 2.97 -3.26 -4.57
N ILE A 73 3.75 -2.19 -4.69
CA ILE A 73 4.89 -1.90 -3.81
C ILE A 73 4.42 -1.74 -2.36
N PHE A 74 3.35 -0.98 -2.12
CA PHE A 74 2.83 -0.76 -0.77
C PHE A 74 2.29 -2.06 -0.14
N SER A 75 1.56 -2.85 -0.92
CA SER A 75 1.04 -4.15 -0.50
C SER A 75 2.17 -5.14 -0.17
N ALA A 76 3.21 -5.20 -1.01
CA ALA A 76 4.38 -6.03 -0.77
C ALA A 76 5.15 -5.58 0.48
N SER A 77 5.36 -4.28 0.65
CA SER A 77 6.03 -3.69 1.82
C SER A 77 5.32 -4.05 3.11
N ARG A 78 3.98 -3.93 3.14
CA ARG A 78 3.15 -4.33 4.30
C ARG A 78 3.26 -5.82 4.57
N ARG A 79 3.26 -6.67 3.54
CA ARG A 79 3.38 -8.14 3.68
C ARG A 79 4.75 -8.53 4.25
N THR A 80 5.83 -7.96 3.73
CA THR A 80 7.20 -8.19 4.24
C THR A 80 7.32 -7.75 5.69
N ALA A 81 6.75 -6.59 6.04
CA ALA A 81 6.68 -6.12 7.42
C ALA A 81 5.84 -7.05 8.33
N LYS A 82 4.80 -7.73 7.84
CA LYS A 82 4.10 -8.75 8.64
C LYS A 82 4.88 -10.06 8.79
N SER A 83 5.65 -10.46 7.78
CA SER A 83 6.30 -11.78 7.75
C SER A 83 7.59 -11.89 8.56
N GLY A 84 8.37 -10.81 8.68
CA GLY A 84 9.70 -10.85 9.34
C GLY A 84 9.72 -11.26 10.83
N ARG A 85 8.57 -11.42 11.50
CA ARG A 85 8.49 -12.01 12.85
C ARG A 85 8.25 -13.53 12.81
N ARG A 86 7.52 -14.00 11.79
CA ARG A 86 7.11 -15.41 11.64
C ARG A 86 8.20 -16.32 11.06
N SER A 87 9.21 -15.77 10.40
CA SER A 87 10.36 -16.55 9.91
C SER A 87 11.34 -16.84 11.02
N THR A 88 11.70 -15.83 11.82
CA THR A 88 12.66 -15.97 12.92
C THR A 88 12.11 -16.84 14.06
N ASP A 89 10.86 -16.61 14.49
CA ASP A 89 10.23 -17.47 15.52
C ASP A 89 10.11 -18.93 15.07
N ARG A 90 9.77 -19.18 13.79
CA ARG A 90 9.69 -20.55 13.25
C ARG A 90 11.05 -21.23 13.16
N GLN A 91 12.11 -20.47 12.89
CA GLN A 91 13.47 -21.02 12.80
C GLN A 91 14.01 -21.34 14.21
N ILE A 92 13.75 -20.49 15.21
CA ILE A 92 14.10 -20.74 16.61
C ILE A 92 13.35 -21.97 17.14
N ILE A 93 12.03 -22.07 16.94
CA ILE A 93 11.24 -23.22 17.40
C ILE A 93 11.74 -24.53 16.79
N ARG A 94 12.15 -24.52 15.51
CA ARG A 94 12.74 -25.70 14.86
C ARG A 94 14.07 -26.11 15.50
N LEU A 95 14.96 -25.15 15.75
CA LEU A 95 16.26 -25.41 16.38
C LEU A 95 16.11 -25.95 17.81
N THR A 96 15.18 -25.40 18.60
CA THR A 96 14.92 -25.89 19.97
C THR A 96 14.25 -27.26 20.05
N ASN A 97 13.61 -27.71 18.97
CA ASN A 97 12.98 -29.03 18.91
C ASN A 97 13.91 -30.13 18.39
N ASP A 98 15.01 -29.77 17.71
CA ASP A 98 16.06 -30.72 17.27
C ASP A 98 17.06 -31.07 18.39
N GLU A 99 17.11 -30.28 19.47
CA GLU A 99 17.99 -30.51 20.63
C GLU A 99 17.34 -31.37 21.75
N ARG A 100 16.16 -31.96 21.51
CA ARG A 100 15.47 -32.88 22.43
C ARG A 100 15.26 -34.25 21.79
#